data_AF-A0A2V8RK80-F1
#
_entry.id   AF-A0A2V8RK80-F1
#
_cell.length_a   1.000
_cell.length_b   1.000
_cell.length_c   1.000
_cell.angle_alpha   90.00
_cell.angle_beta   90.00
_cell.angle_gamma   90.00
#
_symmetry.space_group_name_H-M   'P 1'
#
loop_
_entity.id
_entity.type
_entity.pdbx_description
1 polymer ?
#
loop_
_entity_poly.entity_id
_entity_poly.type
_entity_poly.pdbx_seq_one_letter_code
_entity_poly.pdbx_strand_id
1 'polypeptide(L)'
;MSKRAAKNTGDGDARKAAVARKAGAKGRKADMKGRDAAGAQAIYVYCVGERAALAPLFDDELPGAIEGESVLELAGEGLAAVVSRVPLADYGEEALPSRLADAAWTATRALRHERVVEHFARRAAVVPLRFGTIYLRRESVERMLVERDAQLRSVLARLEGREEWGLNLSVERARLREEVAHVSPRLREMVERAEGSPPG
;
A
#
# COMPACT_ATOMS: atom_id res chain seq x y z
N MET A 1 -79.36 24.52 41.74
CA MET A 1 -79.34 24.98 40.33
C MET A 1 -78.33 26.12 40.18
N SER A 2 -77.16 25.88 39.57
CA SER A 2 -76.28 26.84 38.85
C SER A 2 -74.92 26.14 38.58
N LYS A 3 -74.68 25.64 37.35
CA LYS A 3 -73.79 26.19 36.29
C LYS A 3 -72.25 26.10 36.52
N ARG A 4 -71.58 25.47 35.53
CA ARG A 4 -70.26 25.76 34.86
C ARG A 4 -69.39 24.48 34.79
N ALA A 5 -69.11 23.85 33.63
CA ALA A 5 -68.44 24.27 32.38
C ALA A 5 -66.90 24.39 32.48
N ALA A 6 -66.17 23.40 31.93
CA ALA A 6 -64.86 23.53 31.25
C ALA A 6 -64.50 22.14 30.67
N LYS A 7 -64.42 21.90 29.36
CA LYS A 7 -63.58 22.45 28.27
C LYS A 7 -62.34 21.57 28.02
N ASN A 8 -62.48 20.83 26.92
CA ASN A 8 -61.52 20.12 26.09
C ASN A 8 -60.14 20.79 25.99
N THR A 9 -59.05 20.04 26.24
CA THR A 9 -57.67 20.43 25.89
C THR A 9 -56.89 19.18 25.49
N GLY A 10 -56.49 19.09 24.22
CA GLY A 10 -55.74 17.94 23.71
C GLY A 10 -55.33 18.10 22.24
N ASP A 11 -54.60 19.16 21.88
CA ASP A 11 -53.94 19.27 20.56
C ASP A 11 -52.74 20.24 20.56
N GLY A 12 -51.92 20.22 21.63
CA GLY A 12 -50.78 21.14 21.78
C GLY A 12 -49.39 20.47 21.81
N ASP A 13 -49.32 19.17 22.12
CA ASP A 13 -48.08 18.56 22.59
C ASP A 13 -47.32 17.78 21.50
N ALA A 14 -48.02 17.32 20.46
CA ALA A 14 -47.41 16.48 19.42
C ALA A 14 -46.49 17.25 18.45
N ARG A 15 -46.71 18.57 18.25
CA ARG A 15 -45.93 19.37 17.29
C ARG A 15 -44.60 19.89 17.83
N LYS A 16 -44.44 20.06 19.15
CA LYS A 16 -43.16 20.50 19.76
C LYS A 16 -42.12 19.38 19.85
N ALA A 17 -42.55 18.13 20.02
CA ALA A 17 -41.65 16.97 20.08
C ALA A 17 -40.97 16.63 18.73
N ALA A 18 -41.61 16.95 17.59
CA ALA A 18 -41.07 16.66 16.26
C ALA A 18 -39.96 17.64 15.82
N VAL A 19 -40.03 18.90 16.25
CA VAL A 19 -39.05 19.94 15.88
C VAL A 19 -37.74 19.80 16.67
N ALA A 20 -37.80 19.41 17.95
CA ALA A 20 -36.62 19.14 18.78
C ALA A 20 -35.80 17.93 18.30
N ARG A 21 -36.46 16.90 17.75
CA ARG A 21 -35.79 15.72 17.17
C ARG A 21 -35.03 16.02 15.87
N LYS A 22 -35.52 16.99 15.07
CA LYS A 22 -34.89 17.39 13.80
C LYS A 22 -33.63 18.26 14.01
N ALA A 23 -33.58 19.05 15.08
CA ALA A 23 -32.40 19.85 15.45
C ALA A 23 -31.27 18.99 16.03
N GLY A 24 -31.59 18.00 16.88
CA GLY A 24 -30.61 17.06 17.46
C GLY A 24 -29.98 16.08 16.45
N ALA A 25 -30.68 15.76 15.36
CA ALA A 25 -30.14 14.94 14.27
C ALA A 25 -29.17 15.70 13.35
N LYS A 26 -29.30 17.03 13.26
CA LYS A 26 -28.42 17.89 12.44
C LYS A 26 -27.08 18.17 13.13
N GLY A 27 -27.09 18.34 14.47
CA GLY A 27 -25.88 18.45 15.29
C GLY A 27 -25.07 17.15 15.32
N ARG A 28 -25.71 16.00 15.60
CA ARG A 28 -25.04 14.68 15.62
C ARG A 28 -24.46 14.28 14.25
N LYS A 29 -25.09 14.66 13.13
CA LYS A 29 -24.53 14.42 11.78
C LYS A 29 -23.33 15.32 11.47
N ALA A 30 -23.28 16.53 12.02
CA ALA A 30 -22.12 17.43 11.89
C ALA A 30 -20.96 16.98 12.78
N ASP A 31 -21.25 16.54 14.01
CA ASP A 31 -20.25 16.05 14.97
C ASP A 31 -19.68 14.67 14.58
N MET A 32 -20.47 13.81 13.91
CA MET A 32 -20.00 12.53 13.38
C MET A 32 -19.17 12.73 12.09
N LYS A 33 -19.59 13.64 11.21
CA LYS A 33 -18.81 14.05 10.03
C LYS A 33 -17.45 14.67 10.39
N GLY A 34 -17.33 15.32 11.56
CA GLY A 34 -16.08 15.87 12.08
C GLY A 34 -15.14 14.85 12.74
N ARG A 35 -15.68 13.75 13.30
CA ARG A 35 -14.89 12.65 13.87
C ARG A 35 -14.45 11.62 12.81
N ASP A 36 -15.29 11.38 11.81
CA ASP A 36 -15.00 10.45 10.71
C ASP A 36 -13.86 10.96 9.80
N ALA A 37 -13.65 12.28 9.72
CA ALA A 37 -12.58 12.87 8.93
C ALA A 37 -11.18 12.70 9.55
N ALA A 38 -11.07 12.65 10.89
CA ALA A 38 -9.81 12.44 11.60
C ALA A 38 -9.39 10.96 11.68
N GLY A 39 -10.33 10.03 11.47
CA GLY A 39 -10.11 8.58 11.49
C GLY A 39 -10.24 7.90 10.13
N ALA A 40 -10.42 8.66 9.04
CA ALA A 40 -10.64 8.09 7.71
C ALA A 40 -9.42 7.26 7.27
N GLN A 41 -9.65 6.02 6.85
CA GLN A 41 -8.61 5.08 6.45
C GLN A 41 -8.66 4.82 4.94
N ALA A 42 -7.49 4.58 4.35
CA ALA A 42 -7.32 4.00 3.04
C ALA A 42 -6.74 2.58 3.16
N ILE A 43 -6.69 1.87 2.03
CA ILE A 43 -6.13 0.53 1.90
C ILE A 43 -4.81 0.63 1.16
N TYR A 44 -3.72 0.30 1.84
CA TYR A 44 -2.39 0.15 1.25
C TYR A 44 -2.23 -1.28 0.76
N VAL A 45 -1.69 -1.47 -0.45
CA VAL A 45 -1.56 -2.78 -1.10
C VAL A 45 -0.09 -3.11 -1.32
N TYR A 46 0.33 -4.30 -0.86
CA TYR A 46 1.73 -4.73 -0.90
C TYR A 46 2.01 -5.62 -2.11
N CYS A 47 1.28 -6.73 -2.21
CA CYS A 47 1.46 -7.72 -3.26
C CYS A 47 0.15 -8.47 -3.51
N VAL A 48 0.10 -9.21 -4.62
CA VAL A 48 -1.04 -10.04 -5.04
C VAL A 48 -0.57 -11.47 -5.24
N GLY A 49 -1.37 -12.46 -4.83
CA GLY A 49 -1.11 -13.87 -5.08
C GLY A 49 -2.40 -14.68 -5.12
N GLU A 50 -2.27 -16.00 -5.34
CA GLU A 50 -3.41 -16.91 -5.19
C GLU A 50 -3.83 -16.97 -3.73
N ARG A 51 -5.12 -16.74 -3.41
CA ARG A 51 -5.61 -16.73 -2.03
C ARG A 51 -5.34 -18.04 -1.32
N ALA A 52 -5.46 -19.17 -2.03
CA ALA A 52 -5.20 -20.49 -1.47
C ALA A 52 -3.75 -20.67 -1.00
N ALA A 53 -2.79 -19.98 -1.64
CA ALA A 53 -1.38 -20.00 -1.24
C ALA A 53 -1.08 -18.97 -0.14
N LEU A 54 -1.78 -17.82 -0.15
CA LEU A 54 -1.55 -16.75 0.82
C LEU A 54 -2.25 -16.96 2.16
N ALA A 55 -3.48 -17.46 2.18
CA ALA A 55 -4.29 -17.55 3.39
C ALA A 55 -3.64 -18.35 4.53
N PRO A 56 -3.01 -19.52 4.29
CA PRO A 56 -2.33 -20.26 5.35
C PRO A 56 -1.18 -19.49 6.02
N LEU A 57 -0.57 -18.54 5.31
CA LEU A 57 0.54 -17.75 5.85
C LEU A 57 0.11 -16.74 6.92
N PHE A 58 -1.20 -16.47 7.03
CA PHE A 58 -1.76 -15.60 8.06
C PHE A 58 -1.96 -16.31 9.41
N ASP A 59 -1.76 -17.64 9.46
CA ASP A 59 -1.75 -18.42 10.70
C ASP A 59 -0.38 -18.35 11.42
N ASP A 60 0.67 -17.91 10.71
CA ASP A 60 2.03 -17.72 11.22
C ASP A 60 2.27 -16.30 11.75
N GLU A 61 3.46 -16.06 12.35
CA GLU A 61 3.89 -14.72 12.72
C GLU A 61 4.15 -13.84 11.48
N LEU A 62 3.30 -12.83 11.32
CA LEU A 62 3.37 -11.87 10.22
C LEU A 62 4.33 -10.71 10.54
N PRO A 63 5.02 -10.15 9.53
CA PRO A 63 5.77 -8.91 9.70
C PRO A 63 4.82 -7.75 10.00
N GLY A 64 5.34 -6.74 10.72
CA GLY A 64 4.59 -5.51 10.95
C GLY A 64 4.19 -4.80 9.66
N ALA A 65 2.96 -4.29 9.61
CA ALA A 65 2.49 -3.49 8.49
C ALA A 65 3.28 -2.16 8.36
N ILE A 66 3.01 -1.42 7.29
CA ILE A 66 3.65 -0.14 7.00
C ILE A 66 3.48 0.88 8.13
N GLU A 67 2.35 0.83 8.85
CA GLU A 67 2.09 1.59 10.07
C GLU A 67 1.93 0.63 11.27
N GLY A 68 2.53 0.98 12.41
CA GLY A 68 2.72 0.04 13.53
C GLY A 68 1.45 -0.47 14.20
N GLU A 69 0.37 0.31 14.18
CA GLU A 69 -0.94 -0.07 14.73
C GLU A 69 -1.81 -0.86 13.73
N SER A 70 -1.34 -1.01 12.49
CA SER A 70 -2.12 -1.64 11.42
C SER A 70 -1.80 -3.12 11.30
N VAL A 71 -2.84 -3.91 11.00
CA VAL A 71 -2.72 -5.34 10.73
C VAL A 71 -2.74 -5.62 9.24
N LEU A 72 -2.05 -6.69 8.84
CA LEU A 72 -2.17 -7.22 7.49
C LEU A 72 -3.47 -8.00 7.36
N GLU A 73 -4.13 -7.86 6.20
CA GLU A 73 -5.38 -8.53 5.86
C GLU A 73 -5.30 -9.02 4.40
N LEU A 74 -6.15 -9.99 4.03
CA LEU A 74 -6.36 -10.37 2.63
C LEU A 74 -7.59 -9.68 2.05
N ALA A 75 -7.51 -9.24 0.80
CA ALA A 75 -8.64 -8.72 0.01
C ALA A 75 -8.83 -9.52 -1.27
N GLY A 76 -10.04 -10.05 -1.52
CA GLY A 76 -10.36 -10.89 -2.68
C GLY A 76 -10.41 -12.39 -2.35
N GLU A 77 -11.17 -13.17 -3.13
CA GLU A 77 -11.51 -14.57 -2.85
C GLU A 77 -10.74 -15.60 -3.72
N GLY A 78 -10.36 -15.25 -4.94
CA GLY A 78 -9.60 -16.14 -5.84
C GLY A 78 -8.13 -15.73 -5.87
N LEU A 79 -7.83 -14.66 -6.61
CA LEU A 79 -6.67 -13.84 -6.32
C LEU A 79 -6.96 -13.02 -5.06
N ALA A 80 -5.94 -12.86 -4.22
CA ALA A 80 -6.01 -11.99 -3.07
C ALA A 80 -4.81 -11.03 -3.03
N ALA A 81 -5.08 -9.82 -2.56
CA ALA A 81 -4.06 -8.84 -2.25
C ALA A 81 -3.76 -8.86 -0.74
N VAL A 82 -2.48 -8.81 -0.39
CA VAL A 82 -2.05 -8.49 0.98
C VAL A 82 -2.18 -6.98 1.15
N VAL A 83 -2.93 -6.57 2.17
CA VAL A 83 -3.26 -5.17 2.41
C VAL A 83 -3.14 -4.79 3.88
N SER A 84 -3.05 -3.49 4.17
CA SER A 84 -3.27 -2.95 5.51
C SER A 84 -4.01 -1.63 5.43
N ARG A 85 -4.58 -1.19 6.55
CA ARG A 85 -5.20 0.13 6.66
C ARG A 85 -4.11 1.18 6.87
N VAL A 86 -4.34 2.40 6.37
CA VAL A 86 -3.46 3.55 6.59
C VAL A 86 -4.28 4.83 6.73
N PRO A 87 -3.85 5.80 7.57
CA PRO A 87 -4.62 7.02 7.81
C PRO A 87 -4.60 7.95 6.58
N LEU A 88 -5.77 8.40 6.14
CA LEU A 88 -5.87 9.36 5.04
C LEU A 88 -5.25 10.72 5.36
N ALA A 89 -5.05 11.04 6.64
CA ALA A 89 -4.30 12.23 7.06
C ALA A 89 -2.86 12.27 6.52
N ASP A 90 -2.24 11.10 6.32
CA ASP A 90 -0.88 10.98 5.78
C ASP A 90 -0.84 10.40 4.36
N TYR A 91 -1.80 9.54 4.02
CA TYR A 91 -1.84 8.77 2.77
C TYR A 91 -2.91 9.26 1.78
N GLY A 92 -3.63 10.32 2.11
CA GLY A 92 -4.58 10.98 1.21
C GLY A 92 -3.87 11.78 0.13
N GLU A 93 -4.59 12.07 -0.95
CA GLU A 93 -4.07 12.73 -2.15
C GLU A 93 -3.38 14.08 -1.87
N GLU A 94 -3.87 14.84 -0.89
CA GLU A 94 -3.32 16.15 -0.52
C GLU A 94 -2.00 16.03 0.27
N ALA A 95 -1.91 15.09 1.20
CA ALA A 95 -0.78 14.95 2.12
C ALA A 95 0.36 14.09 1.55
N LEU A 96 0.01 13.07 0.76
CA LEU A 96 0.94 12.05 0.28
C LEU A 96 2.14 12.62 -0.50
N PRO A 97 1.99 13.62 -1.41
CA PRO A 97 3.15 14.17 -2.12
C PRO A 97 4.20 14.78 -1.18
N SER A 98 3.76 15.49 -0.14
CA SER A 98 4.64 16.08 0.88
C SER A 98 5.32 14.99 1.71
N ARG A 99 4.57 13.96 2.12
CA ARG A 99 5.12 12.81 2.85
C ARG A 99 6.17 12.05 2.04
N LEU A 100 5.93 11.83 0.74
CA LEU A 100 6.88 11.16 -0.15
C LEU A 100 8.14 11.98 -0.43
N ALA A 101 8.10 13.30 -0.26
CA ALA A 101 9.28 14.17 -0.35
C ALA A 101 10.17 14.08 0.90
N ASP A 102 9.63 13.64 2.05
CA ASP A 102 10.40 13.36 3.25
C ASP A 102 11.12 12.01 3.11
N ALA A 103 12.44 12.07 2.90
CA ALA A 103 13.28 10.89 2.69
C ALA A 103 13.32 9.95 3.89
N ALA A 104 13.28 10.47 5.12
CA ALA A 104 13.33 9.63 6.33
C ALA A 104 12.00 8.90 6.54
N TRP A 105 10.89 9.63 6.33
CA TRP A 105 9.55 9.07 6.36
C TRP A 105 9.40 7.98 5.30
N THR A 106 9.86 8.25 4.08
CA THR A 106 9.76 7.35 2.93
C THR A 106 10.65 6.12 3.08
N ALA A 107 11.92 6.28 3.45
CA ALA A 107 12.85 5.16 3.60
C ALA A 107 12.36 4.13 4.63
N THR A 108 11.86 4.61 5.78
CA THR A 108 11.31 3.73 6.83
C THR A 108 10.15 2.89 6.30
N ARG A 109 9.27 3.50 5.50
CA ARG A 109 8.05 2.86 4.98
C ARG A 109 8.33 1.97 3.78
N ALA A 110 9.27 2.35 2.93
CA ALA A 110 9.79 1.50 1.88
C ALA A 110 10.36 0.21 2.48
N LEU A 111 11.20 0.30 3.53
CA LEU A 111 11.73 -0.89 4.20
C LEU A 111 10.64 -1.78 4.80
N ARG A 112 9.59 -1.20 5.38
CA ARG A 112 8.44 -1.98 5.90
C ARG A 112 7.66 -2.65 4.76
N HIS A 113 7.42 -1.94 3.66
CA HIS A 113 6.80 -2.51 2.47
C HIS A 113 7.59 -3.71 1.95
N GLU A 114 8.91 -3.55 1.77
CA GLU A 114 9.78 -4.62 1.29
C GLU A 114 9.77 -5.84 2.23
N ARG A 115 9.79 -5.63 3.55
CA ARG A 115 9.70 -6.75 4.51
C ARG A 115 8.42 -7.56 4.37
N VAL A 116 7.29 -6.90 4.15
CA VAL A 116 6.01 -7.58 3.91
C VAL A 116 6.10 -8.35 2.59
N VAL A 117 6.51 -7.71 1.50
CA VAL A 117 6.64 -8.35 0.19
C VAL A 117 7.57 -9.56 0.25
N GLU A 118 8.75 -9.42 0.85
CA GLU A 118 9.75 -10.48 1.00
C GLU A 118 9.20 -11.66 1.82
N HIS A 119 8.48 -11.39 2.91
CA HIS A 119 7.88 -12.43 3.73
C HIS A 119 6.98 -13.36 2.90
N PHE A 120 6.10 -12.79 2.08
CA PHE A 120 5.19 -13.55 1.23
C PHE A 120 5.91 -14.17 0.02
N ALA A 121 6.79 -13.43 -0.65
CA ALA A 121 7.51 -13.89 -1.84
C ALA A 121 8.43 -15.09 -1.56
N ARG A 122 8.97 -15.22 -0.35
CA ARG A 122 9.75 -16.40 0.06
C ARG A 122 8.92 -17.66 0.28
N ARG A 123 7.59 -17.55 0.38
CA ARG A 123 6.69 -18.64 0.79
C ARG A 123 5.64 -18.99 -0.27
N ALA A 124 5.31 -18.05 -1.14
CA ALA A 124 4.35 -18.22 -2.22
C ALA A 124 4.72 -17.34 -3.42
N ALA A 125 4.25 -17.74 -4.62
CA ALA A 125 4.32 -16.88 -5.79
C ALA A 125 3.44 -15.63 -5.55
N VAL A 126 4.06 -14.45 -5.65
CA VAL A 126 3.36 -13.17 -5.53
C VAL A 126 3.82 -12.19 -6.60
N VAL A 127 2.95 -11.27 -6.97
CA VAL A 127 3.26 -10.09 -7.76
C VAL A 127 3.42 -8.91 -6.81
N PRO A 128 4.65 -8.40 -6.58
CA PRO A 128 4.86 -7.18 -5.81
C PRO A 128 4.19 -6.00 -6.51
N LEU A 129 3.46 -5.18 -5.77
CA LEU A 129 2.98 -3.90 -6.27
C LEU A 129 3.98 -2.81 -5.91
N ARG A 130 3.98 -1.74 -6.72
CA ARG A 130 4.85 -0.60 -6.48
C ARG A 130 4.58 -0.01 -5.09
N PHE A 131 5.64 0.37 -4.38
CA PHE A 131 5.55 1.17 -3.17
C PHE A 131 4.63 2.39 -3.37
N GLY A 132 3.68 2.58 -2.46
CA GLY A 132 2.70 3.66 -2.51
C GLY A 132 1.42 3.33 -3.28
N THR A 133 1.13 2.05 -3.53
CA THR A 133 -0.14 1.63 -4.13
C THR A 133 -1.25 1.68 -3.09
N ILE A 134 -2.15 2.67 -3.23
CA ILE A 134 -3.19 2.99 -2.23
C ILE A 134 -4.56 3.08 -2.91
N TYR A 135 -5.57 2.52 -2.26
CA TYR A 135 -6.96 2.59 -2.65
C TYR A 135 -7.80 3.19 -1.52
N LEU A 136 -8.77 4.05 -1.86
CA LEU A 136 -9.66 4.63 -0.84
C LEU A 136 -10.57 3.60 -0.16
N ARG A 137 -10.81 2.46 -0.83
CA ARG A 137 -11.82 1.49 -0.47
C ARG A 137 -11.37 0.07 -0.83
N ARG A 138 -11.73 -0.90 0.03
CA ARG A 138 -11.41 -2.32 -0.16
C ARG A 138 -12.02 -2.87 -1.45
N GLU A 139 -13.24 -2.46 -1.78
CA GLU A 139 -13.94 -2.89 -2.99
C GLU A 139 -13.23 -2.44 -4.27
N SER A 140 -12.40 -1.38 -4.20
CA SER A 140 -11.58 -0.96 -5.34
C SER A 140 -10.37 -1.87 -5.55
N VAL A 141 -9.82 -2.46 -4.48
CA VAL A 141 -8.76 -3.48 -4.59
C VAL A 141 -9.34 -4.74 -5.22
N GLU A 142 -10.50 -5.20 -4.74
CA GLU A 142 -11.18 -6.39 -5.27
C GLU A 142 -11.54 -6.22 -6.75
N ARG A 143 -12.03 -5.05 -7.14
CA ARG A 143 -12.28 -4.73 -8.56
C ARG A 143 -10.99 -4.76 -9.39
N MET A 144 -9.87 -4.23 -8.89
CA MET A 144 -8.58 -4.33 -9.59
C MET A 144 -8.16 -5.79 -9.80
N LEU A 145 -8.35 -6.65 -8.79
CA LEU A 145 -8.04 -8.08 -8.91
C LEU A 145 -8.86 -8.76 -10.00
N VAL A 146 -10.16 -8.44 -10.10
CA VAL A 146 -11.04 -8.96 -11.14
C VAL A 146 -10.66 -8.44 -12.53
N GLU A 147 -10.48 -7.13 -12.67
CA GLU A 147 -10.16 -6.49 -13.95
C GLU A 147 -8.81 -6.94 -14.52
N ARG A 148 -7.87 -7.31 -13.64
CA ARG A 148 -6.50 -7.71 -14.01
C ARG A 148 -6.24 -9.20 -13.82
N ASP A 149 -7.27 -10.01 -13.57
CA ASP A 149 -7.12 -11.43 -13.18
C ASP A 149 -6.22 -12.20 -14.16
N ALA A 150 -6.53 -12.18 -15.46
CA ALA A 150 -5.76 -12.90 -16.47
C ALA A 150 -4.29 -12.44 -16.54
N GLN A 151 -4.03 -11.13 -16.41
CA GLN A 151 -2.69 -10.57 -16.40
C GLN A 151 -1.91 -11.02 -15.16
N LEU A 152 -2.53 -10.91 -13.99
CA LEU A 152 -1.91 -11.27 -12.70
C LEU A 152 -1.60 -12.77 -12.64
N ARG A 153 -2.54 -13.64 -13.04
CA ARG A 153 -2.32 -15.09 -13.11
C ARG A 153 -1.20 -15.46 -14.07
N SER A 154 -1.10 -14.80 -15.22
CA SER A 154 0.00 -15.03 -16.15
C SER A 154 1.36 -14.70 -15.54
N VAL A 155 1.45 -13.65 -14.72
CA VAL A 155 2.68 -13.31 -14.01
C VAL A 155 2.95 -14.33 -12.90
N LEU A 156 1.95 -14.69 -12.09
CA LEU A 156 2.08 -15.67 -11.01
C LEU A 156 2.57 -17.03 -11.53
N ALA A 157 1.99 -17.53 -12.62
CA ALA A 157 2.43 -18.78 -13.26
C ALA A 157 3.89 -18.74 -13.73
N ARG A 158 4.41 -17.56 -14.09
CA ARG A 158 5.83 -17.40 -14.44
C ARG A 158 6.73 -17.41 -13.21
N LEU A 159 6.23 -16.96 -12.06
CA LEU A 159 6.98 -16.86 -10.80
C LEU A 159 6.91 -18.14 -9.95
N GLU A 160 5.93 -19.00 -10.20
CA GLU A 160 5.73 -20.24 -9.44
C GLU A 160 6.98 -21.14 -9.45
N GLY A 161 7.42 -21.55 -8.25
CA GLY A 161 8.60 -22.37 -8.05
C GLY A 161 9.93 -21.69 -8.43
N ARG A 162 9.95 -20.36 -8.60
CA ARG A 162 11.15 -19.58 -8.92
C ARG A 162 11.52 -18.64 -7.79
N GLU A 163 12.80 -18.25 -7.79
CA GLU A 163 13.36 -17.28 -6.86
C GLU A 163 14.06 -16.16 -7.64
N GLU A 164 13.97 -14.93 -7.13
CA GLU A 164 14.66 -13.77 -7.68
C GLU A 164 16.06 -13.64 -7.06
N TRP A 165 17.08 -13.49 -7.92
CA TRP A 165 18.47 -13.33 -7.50
C TRP A 165 19.04 -12.01 -8.02
N GLY A 166 19.44 -11.14 -7.10
CA GLY A 166 20.23 -9.95 -7.41
C GLY A 166 21.72 -10.21 -7.20
N LEU A 167 22.52 -10.12 -8.27
CA LEU A 167 23.98 -10.20 -8.19
C LEU A 167 24.58 -8.79 -8.37
N ASN A 168 25.29 -8.31 -7.35
CA ASN A 168 26.06 -7.07 -7.44
C ASN A 168 27.55 -7.40 -7.48
N LEU A 169 28.21 -7.06 -8.59
CA LEU A 169 29.64 -7.27 -8.80
C LEU A 169 30.34 -5.92 -8.73
N SER A 170 31.18 -5.74 -7.71
CA SER A 170 32.11 -4.62 -7.65
C SER A 170 33.50 -5.10 -8.08
N VAL A 171 34.21 -4.26 -8.83
CA VAL A 171 35.57 -4.55 -9.26
C VAL A 171 36.44 -3.33 -9.06
N GLU A 172 37.66 -3.55 -8.58
CA GLU A 172 38.69 -2.53 -8.55
C GLU A 172 39.16 -2.26 -9.99
N ARG A 173 38.64 -1.19 -10.58
CA ARG A 173 38.83 -0.91 -12.01
C ARG A 173 40.30 -0.75 -12.40
N ALA A 174 41.15 -0.27 -11.50
CA ALA A 174 42.59 -0.12 -11.76
C ALA A 174 43.26 -1.48 -11.96
N ARG A 175 43.08 -2.38 -10.99
CA ARG A 175 43.62 -3.75 -11.04
C ARG A 175 43.05 -4.56 -12.20
N LEU A 176 41.74 -4.43 -12.47
CA LEU A 176 41.13 -5.10 -13.62
C LEU A 176 41.77 -4.65 -14.94
N ARG A 177 42.09 -3.35 -15.10
CA ARG A 177 42.73 -2.84 -16.32
C ARG A 177 44.15 -3.39 -16.51
N GLU A 178 44.92 -3.44 -15.43
CA GLU A 178 46.28 -3.99 -15.44
C GLU A 178 46.28 -5.48 -15.82
N GLU A 179 45.44 -6.28 -15.16
CA GLU A 179 45.29 -7.71 -15.43
C GLU A 179 44.74 -7.99 -16.84
N VAL A 180 43.76 -7.20 -17.31
CA VAL A 180 43.19 -7.33 -18.67
C VAL A 180 44.23 -7.00 -19.74
N ALA A 181 45.10 -6.01 -19.52
CA ALA A 181 46.22 -5.74 -20.41
C ALA A 181 47.23 -6.90 -20.42
N HIS A 182 47.52 -7.50 -19.28
CA HIS A 182 48.37 -8.69 -19.21
C HIS A 182 47.77 -9.91 -19.93
N VAL A 183 46.48 -10.18 -19.78
CA VAL A 183 45.83 -11.39 -20.30
C VAL A 183 45.48 -11.29 -21.80
N SER A 184 45.27 -10.10 -22.36
CA SER A 184 44.87 -9.93 -23.77
C SER A 184 45.95 -9.22 -24.61
N PRO A 185 46.61 -9.94 -25.55
CA PRO A 185 47.60 -9.34 -26.46
C PRO A 185 47.05 -8.16 -27.27
N ARG A 186 45.78 -8.27 -27.71
CA ARG A 186 45.09 -7.24 -28.49
C ARG A 186 44.83 -5.96 -27.69
N LEU A 187 44.59 -6.06 -26.39
CA LEU A 187 44.37 -4.89 -25.53
C LEU A 187 45.69 -4.22 -25.13
N ARG A 188 46.76 -5.01 -24.98
CA ARG A 188 48.13 -4.48 -24.85
C ARG A 188 48.49 -3.58 -26.04
N GLU A 189 48.32 -4.07 -27.27
CA GLU A 189 48.58 -3.28 -28.48
C GLU A 189 47.72 -2.01 -28.58
N MET A 190 46.47 -2.05 -28.09
CA MET A 190 45.57 -0.90 -28.10
C MET A 190 45.96 0.17 -27.06
N VAL A 191 46.45 -0.24 -25.88
CA VAL A 191 46.93 0.68 -24.83
C VAL A 191 48.23 1.36 -25.26
N GLU A 192 49.20 0.60 -25.79
CA GLU A 192 50.48 1.15 -26.27
C GLU A 192 50.27 2.19 -27.39
N ARG A 193 49.31 1.96 -28.28
CA ARG A 193 48.98 2.90 -29.35
C ARG A 193 48.29 4.18 -28.83
N ALA A 194 47.52 4.08 -27.74
CA ALA A 194 46.89 5.22 -27.10
C ALA A 194 47.92 6.08 -26.32
N GLU A 195 48.89 5.45 -25.65
CA GLU A 195 49.98 6.14 -24.93
C GLU A 195 51.00 6.77 -25.88
N GLY A 196 51.22 6.19 -27.07
CA GLY A 196 52.11 6.74 -28.10
C GLY A 196 51.51 7.84 -28.98
N SER A 197 50.24 8.22 -28.78
CA SER A 197 49.59 9.28 -29.55
C SER A 197 49.94 10.67 -28.96
N PRO A 198 50.43 11.64 -29.77
CA PRO A 198 50.69 12.99 -29.27
C PRO A 198 49.40 13.65 -28.77
N PRO A 199 49.45 14.47 -27.71
CA PRO A 199 48.32 15.32 -27.35
C PRO A 199 48.06 16.28 -28.50
N GLY A 200 46.85 16.22 -29.06
CA GLY A 200 46.39 17.16 -30.10
C GLY A 200 46.14 18.56 -29.57
#